data_AF-A0A164MFK9-F1
#
_entry.id   AF-A0A164MFK9-F1
#
_cell.length_a   1.000
_cell.length_b   1.000
_cell.length_c   1.000
_cell.angle_alpha   90.00
_cell.angle_beta   90.00
_cell.angle_gamma   90.00
#
_symmetry.space_group_name_H-M   'P 1'
#
loop_
_entity.id
_entity.type
_entity.pdbx_description
1 polymer ?
#
loop_
_entity_poly.entity_id
_entity_poly.type
_entity_poly.pdbx_seq_one_letter_code
_entity_poly.pdbx_strand_id
1 'polypeptide(L)'
;MTSVLGAYKSAQRLAQRLNRDVHSDDIRVLAERGQLAVADMYLPPDSTEPHAVFAVVDIDRLTVDQVDAVIAARSQGTLDTVNFNEACDLLGWTWEFHVAVHLHKIQPNIVGRYARADVAALTVDTELAEQLRQVREQIPRS
;
A
#
# COMPACT_ATOMS: atom_id res chain seq x y z
N MET A 1 28.31 1.52 4.41
CA MET A 1 26.98 1.73 3.79
C MET A 1 26.11 0.56 4.16
N THR A 2 25.01 0.78 4.87
CA THR A 2 23.98 -0.24 5.06
C THR A 2 23.23 -0.37 3.73
N SER A 3 23.22 -1.58 3.14
CA SER A 3 22.48 -1.82 1.90
C SER A 3 20.98 -1.73 2.18
N VAL A 4 20.24 -1.06 1.30
CA VAL A 4 18.78 -0.90 1.39
C VAL A 4 18.08 -1.48 0.16
N LEU A 5 16.86 -1.97 0.35
CA LEU A 5 16.01 -2.51 -0.70
C LEU A 5 14.62 -1.89 -0.62
N GLY A 6 14.01 -1.65 -1.77
CA GLY A 6 12.57 -1.34 -1.83
C GLY A 6 11.72 -2.59 -1.52
N ALA A 7 10.42 -2.39 -1.31
CA ALA A 7 9.49 -3.45 -0.92
C ALA A 7 9.53 -4.69 -1.83
N TYR A 8 9.54 -4.50 -3.16
CA TYR A 8 9.58 -5.60 -4.12
C TYR A 8 10.84 -6.49 -3.97
N LYS A 9 12.04 -5.89 -3.93
CA LYS A 9 13.29 -6.64 -3.76
C LYS A 9 13.39 -7.27 -2.37
N SER A 10 12.82 -6.63 -1.36
CA SER A 10 12.73 -7.17 0.01
C SER A 10 11.86 -8.43 0.04
N ALA A 11 10.71 -8.40 -0.64
CA ALA A 11 9.81 -9.55 -0.77
C ALA A 11 10.49 -10.73 -1.48
N GLN A 12 11.13 -10.49 -2.63
CA GLN A 12 11.89 -11.52 -3.35
C GLN A 12 12.97 -12.16 -2.47
N ARG A 13 13.69 -11.35 -1.69
CA ARG A 13 14.72 -11.83 -0.77
C ARG A 13 14.14 -12.72 0.33
N LEU A 14 13.05 -12.29 0.98
CA LEU A 14 12.37 -13.10 1.99
C LEU A 14 11.78 -14.39 1.42
N ALA A 15 11.14 -14.31 0.26
CA ALA A 15 10.56 -15.46 -0.42
C ALA A 15 11.62 -16.54 -0.67
N GLN A 16 12.80 -16.14 -1.16
CA GLN A 16 13.93 -17.04 -1.37
C GLN A 16 14.49 -17.61 -0.05
N ARG A 17 14.67 -16.76 0.97
CA ARG A 17 15.28 -17.16 2.25
C ARG A 17 14.37 -18.09 3.07
N LEU A 18 13.07 -17.83 3.05
CA LEU A 18 12.08 -18.48 3.92
C LEU A 18 11.23 -19.53 3.18
N ASN A 19 11.34 -19.63 1.86
CA ASN A 19 10.49 -20.47 1.02
C ASN A 19 8.99 -20.20 1.26
N ARG A 20 8.59 -18.94 1.05
CA ARG A 20 7.22 -18.43 1.24
C ARG A 20 6.80 -17.54 0.09
N ASP A 21 5.50 -17.48 -0.19
CA ASP A 21 4.91 -16.55 -1.16
C ASP A 21 4.79 -15.15 -0.56
N VAL A 22 5.92 -14.45 -0.45
CA VAL A 22 5.98 -13.10 0.11
C VAL A 22 5.78 -12.07 -1.00
N HIS A 23 4.80 -11.18 -0.83
CA HIS A 23 4.50 -10.10 -1.76
C HIS A 23 5.06 -8.77 -1.25
N SER A 24 5.21 -7.77 -2.13
CA SER A 24 5.67 -6.44 -1.72
C SER A 24 4.75 -5.78 -0.68
N ASP A 25 3.46 -6.08 -0.71
CA ASP A 25 2.52 -5.57 0.27
C ASP A 25 2.67 -6.22 1.63
N ASP A 26 3.12 -7.47 1.71
CA ASP A 26 3.45 -8.11 2.99
C ASP A 26 4.60 -7.34 3.67
N ILE A 27 5.58 -6.84 2.90
CA ILE A 27 6.68 -5.99 3.41
C ILE A 27 6.14 -4.67 3.98
N ARG A 28 5.21 -4.03 3.28
CA ARG A 28 4.59 -2.78 3.73
C ARG A 28 3.78 -3.02 5.00
N VAL A 29 3.03 -4.11 5.09
CA VAL A 29 2.27 -4.47 6.30
C VAL A 29 3.20 -4.77 7.49
N LEU A 30 4.31 -5.49 7.26
CA LEU A 30 5.33 -5.70 8.30
C LEU A 30 5.86 -4.37 8.83
N ALA A 31 6.09 -3.39 7.95
CA ALA A 31 6.56 -2.08 8.34
C ALA A 31 5.51 -1.24 9.06
N GLU A 32 4.26 -1.26 8.60
CA GLU A 32 3.13 -0.64 9.28
C GLU A 32 2.96 -1.18 10.71
N ARG A 33 3.08 -2.51 10.88
CA ARG A 33 2.99 -3.17 12.20
C ARG A 33 4.22 -2.95 13.08
N GLY A 34 5.21 -2.17 12.63
CA GLY A 34 6.46 -1.91 13.35
C GLY A 34 7.40 -3.12 13.42
N GLN A 35 7.14 -4.18 12.65
CA GLN A 35 7.95 -5.40 12.61
C GLN A 35 9.15 -5.26 11.67
N LEU A 36 9.14 -4.27 10.76
CA LEU A 36 10.24 -3.89 9.89
C LEU A 36 10.39 -2.38 9.87
N ALA A 37 11.57 -1.86 10.23
CA ALA A 37 11.79 -0.41 10.21
C ALA A 37 11.97 0.10 8.78
N VAL A 38 11.29 1.21 8.44
CA VAL A 38 11.62 2.01 7.25
C VAL A 38 12.99 2.64 7.51
N ALA A 39 13.98 2.30 6.69
CA ALA A 39 15.34 2.79 6.84
C ALA A 39 15.51 4.19 6.25
N ASP A 40 14.85 4.45 5.12
CA ASP A 40 14.82 5.75 4.44
C ASP A 40 13.63 5.82 3.46
N MET A 41 13.45 6.98 2.84
CA MET A 41 12.52 7.22 1.75
C MET A 41 13.30 7.53 0.47
N TYR A 42 13.01 6.81 -0.61
CA TYR A 42 13.64 7.00 -1.92
C TYR A 42 12.63 7.57 -2.91
N LEU A 43 12.96 8.68 -3.58
CA LEU A 43 12.14 9.24 -4.67
C LEU A 43 12.75 8.83 -6.03
N PRO A 44 12.16 7.89 -6.77
CA PRO A 44 12.57 7.57 -8.13
C PRO A 44 12.45 8.80 -9.06
N PRO A 45 13.34 8.96 -10.07
CA PRO A 45 13.30 10.10 -10.99
C PRO A 45 12.00 10.24 -11.78
N ASP A 46 11.29 9.13 -11.98
CA ASP A 46 10.05 8.98 -12.73
C ASP A 46 8.79 8.94 -11.84
N SER A 47 8.95 9.18 -10.53
CA SER A 47 7.85 9.16 -9.56
C SER A 47 7.69 10.51 -8.90
N THR A 48 6.44 10.86 -8.60
CA THR A 48 6.09 12.04 -7.79
C THR A 48 6.01 11.73 -6.30
N GLU A 49 6.12 10.45 -5.92
CA GLU A 49 5.93 9.99 -4.56
C GLU A 49 7.16 9.24 -4.04
N PRO A 50 7.57 9.48 -2.78
CA PRO A 50 8.67 8.75 -2.18
C PRO A 50 8.26 7.33 -1.80
N HIS A 51 9.18 6.37 -1.96
CA HIS A 51 8.99 4.96 -1.68
C HIS A 51 9.85 4.56 -0.49
N ALA A 52 9.25 3.89 0.50
CA ALA A 52 9.98 3.34 1.63
C ALA A 52 11.03 2.31 1.19
N VAL A 53 12.24 2.43 1.73
CA VAL A 53 13.31 1.44 1.60
C VAL A 53 13.69 0.88 2.97
N PHE A 54 14.14 -0.37 2.98
CA PHE A 54 14.36 -1.16 4.18
C PHE A 54 15.80 -1.66 4.23
N ALA A 55 16.40 -1.66 5.41
CA ALA A 55 17.76 -2.14 5.58
C ALA A 55 17.82 -3.66 5.38
N VAL A 56 18.77 -4.13 4.57
CA VAL A 56 18.95 -5.58 4.29
C VAL A 56 19.12 -6.37 5.58
N VAL A 57 19.84 -5.82 6.56
CA VAL A 57 20.06 -6.45 7.86
C VAL A 57 18.77 -6.67 8.64
N ASP A 58 17.78 -5.78 8.52
CA ASP A 58 16.51 -5.90 9.22
C ASP A 58 15.55 -6.82 8.47
N ILE A 59 15.60 -6.82 7.13
CA ILE A 59 14.90 -7.83 6.31
C ILE A 59 15.38 -9.24 6.68
N ASP A 60 16.68 -9.43 6.85
CA ASP A 60 17.26 -10.75 7.18
C ASP A 60 16.94 -11.21 8.60
N ARG A 61 16.59 -10.28 9.50
CA ARG A 61 16.17 -10.57 10.88
C ARG A 61 14.72 -11.01 11.02
N LEU A 62 13.88 -10.77 10.00
CA LEU A 62 12.49 -11.21 10.03
C LEU A 62 12.40 -12.73 10.17
N THR A 63 11.56 -13.17 11.09
CA THR A 63 11.32 -14.60 11.35
C THR A 63 10.22 -15.14 10.44
N VAL A 64 10.17 -16.47 10.29
CA VAL A 64 9.07 -17.14 9.57
C VAL A 64 7.72 -16.79 10.19
N ASP A 65 7.61 -16.81 11.52
CA ASP A 65 6.35 -16.55 12.21
C ASP A 65 5.82 -15.13 11.95
N GLN A 66 6.70 -14.12 11.93
CA GLN A 66 6.30 -12.75 11.59
C GLN A 66 5.77 -12.65 10.17
N VAL A 67 6.42 -13.32 9.21
CA VAL A 67 6.04 -13.30 7.80
C VAL A 67 4.76 -14.11 7.57
N ASP A 68 4.64 -15.30 8.15
CA ASP A 68 3.47 -16.18 8.02
C ASP A 68 2.21 -15.52 8.61
N ALA A 69 2.34 -14.76 9.70
CA ALA A 69 1.22 -14.00 10.27
C ALA A 69 0.68 -12.92 9.32
N VAL A 70 1.55 -12.28 8.52
CA VAL A 70 1.13 -11.28 7.54
C VAL A 70 0.54 -11.94 6.30
N ILE A 71 1.16 -13.01 5.79
CA ILE A 71 0.63 -13.79 4.66
C ILE A 71 -0.76 -14.33 4.99
N ALA A 72 -0.95 -14.92 6.17
CA ALA A 72 -2.25 -15.42 6.61
C ALA A 72 -3.30 -14.31 6.65
N ALA A 73 -2.97 -13.14 7.22
CA ALA A 73 -3.87 -12.00 7.26
C ALA A 73 -4.24 -11.48 5.85
N ARG A 74 -3.27 -11.46 4.92
CA ARG A 74 -3.53 -11.14 3.50
C ARG A 74 -4.48 -12.15 2.88
N SER A 75 -4.22 -13.45 3.00
CA SER A 75 -5.06 -14.50 2.41
C SER A 75 -6.49 -14.55 2.99
N GLN A 76 -6.65 -14.15 4.26
CA GLN A 76 -7.96 -14.09 4.93
C GLN A 76 -8.67 -12.75 4.72
N GLY A 77 -8.01 -11.74 4.14
CA GLY A 77 -8.57 -10.40 3.96
C GLY A 77 -8.77 -9.63 5.27
N THR A 78 -8.02 -9.98 6.33
CA THR A 78 -8.18 -9.40 7.69
C THR A 78 -7.18 -8.26 7.96
N LEU A 79 -6.65 -7.64 6.92
CA LEU A 79 -5.81 -6.45 7.06
C LEU A 79 -6.68 -5.21 7.26
N ASP A 80 -6.38 -4.45 8.30
CA ASP A 80 -7.06 -3.19 8.62
C ASP A 80 -6.64 -2.03 7.70
N THR A 81 -5.64 -2.26 6.84
CA THR A 81 -5.21 -1.32 5.81
C THR A 81 -5.28 -1.93 4.43
N VAL A 82 -5.45 -1.07 3.43
CA VAL A 82 -5.54 -1.43 2.01
C VAL A 82 -4.55 -0.59 1.21
N ASN A 83 -3.97 -1.16 0.15
CA ASN A 83 -3.25 -0.38 -0.84
C ASN A 83 -4.25 0.41 -1.73
N PHE A 84 -3.73 1.27 -2.59
CA PHE A 84 -4.55 2.08 -3.50
C PHE A 84 -5.48 1.25 -4.40
N ASN A 85 -4.98 0.16 -4.99
CA ASN A 85 -5.78 -0.68 -5.88
C ASN A 85 -6.88 -1.44 -5.12
N GLU A 86 -6.55 -2.00 -3.96
CA GLU A 86 -7.52 -2.65 -3.06
C GLU A 86 -8.61 -1.67 -2.63
N ALA A 87 -8.27 -0.41 -2.35
CA ALA A 87 -9.24 0.63 -2.02
C ALA A 87 -10.16 0.95 -3.20
N CYS A 88 -9.61 1.10 -4.40
CA CYS A 88 -10.37 1.25 -5.65
C CYS A 88 -11.33 0.08 -5.87
N ASP A 89 -10.85 -1.16 -5.73
CA ASP A 89 -11.64 -2.37 -5.91
C ASP A 89 -12.79 -2.46 -4.90
N LEU A 90 -12.55 -2.11 -3.63
CA LEU A 90 -13.58 -2.08 -2.59
C LEU A 90 -14.69 -1.07 -2.87
N LEU A 91 -14.35 0.05 -3.51
CA LEU A 91 -15.30 1.12 -3.85
C LEU A 91 -15.92 0.94 -5.24
N GLY A 92 -15.38 0.05 -6.07
CA GLY A 92 -15.70 -0.02 -7.50
C GLY A 92 -15.28 1.24 -8.26
N TRP A 93 -14.23 1.91 -7.79
CA TRP A 93 -13.73 3.19 -8.30
C TRP A 93 -12.39 3.03 -9.00
N THR A 94 -11.94 4.07 -9.69
CA THR A 94 -10.60 4.14 -10.30
C THR A 94 -9.93 5.47 -9.92
N TRP A 95 -9.85 6.43 -10.83
CA TRP A 95 -9.33 7.77 -10.59
C TRP A 95 -10.14 8.55 -9.54
N GLU A 96 -11.41 8.21 -9.35
CA GLU A 96 -12.30 8.86 -8.37
C GLU A 96 -11.72 8.77 -6.95
N PHE A 97 -11.09 7.63 -6.62
CA PHE A 97 -10.48 7.43 -5.31
C PHE A 97 -9.36 8.44 -5.04
N HIS A 98 -8.50 8.70 -6.03
CA HIS A 98 -7.41 9.68 -5.91
C HIS A 98 -7.94 11.09 -5.61
N VAL A 99 -9.06 11.48 -6.21
CA VAL A 99 -9.69 12.78 -5.94
C VAL A 99 -10.37 12.78 -4.57
N ALA A 100 -11.09 11.71 -4.24
CA ALA A 100 -11.80 11.59 -2.97
C ALA A 100 -10.84 11.66 -1.77
N VAL A 101 -9.71 10.93 -1.80
CA VAL A 101 -8.74 10.99 -0.69
C VAL A 101 -8.13 12.38 -0.53
N HIS A 102 -7.97 13.13 -1.63
CA HIS A 102 -7.51 14.53 -1.57
C HIS A 102 -8.57 15.44 -0.92
N LEU A 103 -9.83 15.35 -1.37
CA LEU A 103 -10.93 16.18 -0.87
C LEU A 103 -11.21 15.91 0.61
N HIS A 104 -11.24 14.63 1.00
CA HIS A 104 -11.48 14.19 2.36
C HIS A 104 -10.24 14.19 3.25
N LYS A 105 -9.08 14.62 2.71
CA LYS A 105 -7.78 14.65 3.41
C LYS A 105 -7.38 13.29 4.01
N ILE A 106 -7.81 12.20 3.39
CA ILE A 106 -7.40 10.85 3.76
C ILE A 106 -5.98 10.66 3.25
N GLN A 107 -5.05 10.38 4.17
CA GLN A 107 -3.64 10.21 3.85
C GLN A 107 -3.25 8.74 3.99
N PRO A 108 -2.44 8.18 3.08
CA PRO A 108 -1.83 6.89 3.33
C PRO A 108 -0.79 7.01 4.46
N ASN A 109 -0.49 5.89 5.10
CA ASN A 109 0.65 5.79 6.00
C ASN A 109 1.99 5.88 5.23
N ILE A 110 3.11 5.86 5.97
CA ILE A 110 4.47 6.01 5.41
C ILE A 110 4.84 4.96 4.34
N VAL A 111 4.11 3.85 4.26
CA VAL A 111 4.32 2.78 3.27
C VAL A 111 3.25 2.75 2.18
N GLY A 112 2.42 3.80 2.06
CA GLY A 112 1.46 3.95 0.98
C GLY A 112 0.18 3.13 1.17
N ARG A 113 -0.21 2.78 2.40
CA ARG A 113 -1.46 2.05 2.71
C ARG A 113 -2.46 2.95 3.43
N TYR A 114 -3.73 2.83 3.09
CA TYR A 114 -4.86 3.59 3.66
C TYR A 114 -5.57 2.76 4.73
N ALA A 115 -6.12 3.40 5.75
CA ALA A 115 -6.96 2.72 6.72
C ALA A 115 -8.24 2.23 6.04
N ARG A 116 -8.58 0.95 6.21
CA ARG A 116 -9.79 0.35 5.61
C ARG A 116 -11.06 1.04 6.10
N ALA A 117 -11.08 1.52 7.34
CA ALA A 117 -12.20 2.29 7.90
C ALA A 117 -12.41 3.62 7.16
N ASP A 118 -11.34 4.35 6.86
CA ASP A 118 -11.42 5.62 6.11
C ASP A 118 -11.90 5.39 4.68
N VAL A 119 -11.41 4.33 4.03
CA VAL A 119 -11.90 3.92 2.70
C VAL A 119 -13.36 3.51 2.75
N ALA A 120 -13.78 2.72 3.74
CA ALA A 120 -15.18 2.33 3.90
C ALA A 120 -16.09 3.54 4.13
N ALA A 121 -15.62 4.59 4.82
CA ALA A 121 -16.38 5.83 4.99
C ALA A 121 -16.62 6.58 3.67
N LEU A 122 -15.87 6.31 2.60
CA LEU A 122 -16.13 6.87 1.28
C LEU A 122 -17.31 6.19 0.56
N THR A 123 -17.76 5.01 1.00
CA THR A 123 -18.90 4.31 0.36
C THR A 123 -20.22 5.06 0.46
N VAL A 124 -20.38 5.94 1.46
CA VAL A 124 -21.57 6.78 1.60
C VAL A 124 -21.54 8.02 0.69
N ASP A 125 -20.41 8.28 0.04
CA ASP A 125 -20.24 9.44 -0.84
C ASP A 125 -20.58 9.09 -2.31
N THR A 126 -21.76 8.50 -2.50
CA THR A 126 -22.26 8.11 -3.83
C THR A 126 -22.49 9.32 -4.73
N GLU A 127 -22.76 10.49 -4.14
CA GLU A 127 -22.95 11.74 -4.87
C GLU A 127 -21.64 12.28 -5.43
N LEU A 128 -20.55 12.29 -4.64
CA LEU A 128 -19.23 12.67 -5.15
C LEU A 128 -18.77 11.73 -6.27
N ALA A 129 -18.99 10.42 -6.12
CA ALA A 129 -18.63 9.45 -7.17
C ALA A 129 -19.32 9.75 -8.50
N GLU A 130 -20.62 10.09 -8.46
CA GLU A 130 -21.39 10.42 -9.66
C GLU A 130 -20.98 11.78 -10.25
N GLN A 131 -20.78 12.80 -9.41
CA GLN A 131 -20.28 14.11 -9.84
C GLN A 131 -18.91 13.98 -10.53
N LEU A 132 -18.00 13.17 -9.98
CA LEU A 132 -16.69 12.93 -10.56
C LEU A 132 -16.81 12.24 -11.92
N ARG A 133 -17.63 11.18 -12.05
CA ARG A 133 -17.85 10.51 -13.35
C ARG A 133 -18.35 11.48 -14.41
N GLN A 134 -19.33 12.32 -14.08
CA GLN A 134 -19.86 13.32 -15.01
C GLN A 134 -18.81 14.34 -15.43
N VAL A 135 -17.97 14.82 -14.50
CA VAL A 135 -16.84 15.70 -14.83
C VAL A 135 -15.88 15.02 -15.81
N ARG A 136 -15.52 13.74 -15.58
CA ARG A 136 -14.63 13.00 -16.49
C ARG A 136 -15.22 12.82 -17.88
N GLU A 137 -16.52 12.60 -18.01
CA GLU A 137 -17.19 12.47 -19.31
C GLU A 137 -17.24 13.80 -20.08
N GLN A 138 -17.24 14.93 -19.36
CA GLN A 138 -17.26 16.27 -19.95
C GLN A 138 -15.86 16.79 -20.34
N ILE A 139 -14.77 16.15 -19.88
CA ILE A 139 -13.42 16.48 -20.33
C ILE A 139 -13.23 15.89 -21.74
N PRO A 140 -13.05 16.72 -22.79
CA PRO A 140 -12.83 16.22 -24.14
C PRO A 140 -11.57 15.34 -24.17
N ARG A 141 -11.68 14.12 -24.69
CA ARG A 141 -10.48 13.32 -24.99
C ARG A 141 -9.71 14.04 -26.09
N SER A 142 -8.67 14.76 -25.68
CA SER A 142 -7.66 15.34 -26.58
C SER A 142 -6.75 14.25 -27.12
#